data_AF-A0A165M2T5-F1
#
_entry.id   AF-A0A165M2T5-F1
#
_cell.length_a   1.000
_cell.length_b   1.000
_cell.length_c   1.000
_cell.angle_alpha   90.00
_cell.angle_beta   90.00
_cell.angle_gamma   90.00
#
_symmetry.space_group_name_H-M   'P 1'
#
loop_
_entity.id
_entity.type
_entity.pdbx_description
1 polymer ?
#
loop_
_entity_poly.entity_id
_entity_poly.type
_entity_poly.pdbx_seq_one_letter_code
_entity_poly.pdbx_strand_id
1 'polypeptide(L)'
;MSRISDLRMSGADDHVVDMFCDHLKDQLTLSLDGGTNAFTVTLTSQASRFVRTIHEFRDNRGSVSGSHRVWDGHEPPPYRLFESQSMVHRVTMLTFAAAMWNDFMGYFPSLPVLVQLSIVSGPYDSDFCMSDLRTNRRLRCPALRTISLHKHLRRAEETSVVSRFIAHGVERKPGPLTVCITSFQLEGPLELFAREIRVLVDGVVVRETEQPPESDSASSV
;
A
#
# COMPACT_ATOMS: atom_id res chain seq x y z
N MET A 1 -10.84 -20.73 26.57
CA MET A 1 -11.19 -20.18 25.23
C MET A 1 -11.75 -18.78 25.43
N SER A 2 -10.93 -17.75 25.25
CA SER A 2 -11.33 -16.35 25.50
C SER A 2 -12.09 -15.81 24.29
N ARG A 3 -13.30 -15.30 24.52
CA ARG A 3 -14.13 -14.62 23.52
C ARG A 3 -13.47 -13.29 23.16
N ILE A 4 -12.99 -13.18 21.92
CA ILE A 4 -12.60 -11.89 21.34
C ILE A 4 -13.88 -11.05 21.30
N SER A 5 -13.89 -9.99 22.09
CA SER A 5 -14.98 -9.01 22.09
C SER A 5 -14.63 -7.99 21.02
N ASP A 6 -15.33 -8.04 19.88
CA ASP A 6 -15.22 -7.02 18.84
C ASP A 6 -15.75 -5.70 19.39
N LEU A 7 -14.84 -4.86 19.86
CA LEU A 7 -15.14 -3.52 20.35
C LEU A 7 -15.40 -2.62 19.14
N ARG A 8 -16.66 -2.48 18.74
CA ARG A 8 -17.10 -1.52 17.72
C ARG A 8 -17.15 -0.12 18.32
N MET A 9 -16.19 0.73 18.00
CA MET A 9 -16.24 2.15 18.34
C MET A 9 -16.49 2.99 17.10
N SER A 10 -17.39 3.96 17.24
CA SER A 10 -17.68 4.96 16.22
C SER A 10 -16.72 6.14 16.38
N GLY A 11 -15.79 6.29 15.44
CA GLY A 11 -14.82 7.39 15.40
C GLY A 11 -13.60 7.20 16.30
N ALA A 12 -12.43 7.57 15.79
CA ALA A 12 -11.18 7.62 16.56
C ALA A 12 -11.15 8.86 17.48
N ASP A 13 -11.62 8.70 18.72
CA ASP A 13 -11.37 9.63 19.84
C ASP A 13 -9.86 9.70 20.16
N ASP A 14 -9.36 10.84 20.66
CA ASP A 14 -7.93 11.06 20.96
C ASP A 14 -7.44 10.02 22.00
N HIS A 15 -8.28 9.70 23.00
CA HIS A 15 -7.99 8.65 23.98
C HIS A 15 -7.85 7.26 23.36
N VAL A 16 -8.55 6.98 22.27
CA VAL A 16 -8.54 5.69 21.59
C VAL A 16 -7.25 5.52 20.78
N VAL A 17 -6.79 6.59 20.12
CA VAL A 17 -5.52 6.60 19.38
C VAL A 17 -4.33 6.40 20.32
N ASP A 18 -4.34 7.07 21.47
CA ASP A 18 -3.29 6.90 22.49
C ASP A 18 -3.28 5.47 23.05
N MET A 19 -4.46 4.92 23.36
CA MET A 19 -4.57 3.50 23.75
C MET A 19 -4.04 2.54 22.67
N PHE A 20 -4.20 2.87 21.38
CA PHE A 20 -3.63 2.04 20.31
C PHE A 20 -2.11 2.11 20.29
N CYS A 21 -1.54 3.31 20.48
CA CYS A 21 -0.09 3.49 20.55
C CYS A 21 0.55 2.67 21.68
N ASP A 22 -0.13 2.59 22.83
CA ASP A 22 0.37 1.86 24.00
C ASP A 22 0.28 0.34 23.87
N HIS A 23 -0.81 -0.17 23.27
CA HIS A 23 -1.08 -1.60 23.15
C HIS A 23 -0.43 -2.23 21.93
N LEU A 24 -0.38 -1.52 20.81
CA LEU A 24 0.28 -1.97 19.60
C LEU A 24 1.74 -1.53 19.73
N LYS A 25 2.61 -2.45 20.15
CA LYS A 25 4.07 -2.26 20.20
C LYS A 25 4.75 -2.78 18.92
N ASP A 26 5.95 -2.29 18.65
CA ASP A 26 6.84 -2.73 17.55
C ASP A 26 6.30 -2.57 16.12
N GLN A 27 6.75 -3.40 15.18
CA GLN A 27 6.37 -3.28 13.78
C GLN A 27 4.88 -3.59 13.56
N LEU A 28 4.26 -2.81 12.67
CA LEU A 28 2.83 -2.86 12.40
C LEU A 28 2.56 -3.30 10.97
N THR A 29 1.53 -4.14 10.82
CA THR A 29 0.85 -4.38 9.55
C THR A 29 -0.44 -3.57 9.56
N LEU A 30 -0.64 -2.76 8.53
CA LEU A 30 -1.82 -1.93 8.33
C LEU A 30 -2.58 -2.43 7.09
N SER A 31 -3.86 -2.72 7.27
CA SER A 31 -4.79 -3.07 6.18
C SER A 31 -5.93 -2.06 6.13
N LEU A 32 -6.21 -1.58 4.93
CA LEU A 32 -7.23 -0.60 4.61
C LEU A 32 -8.14 -1.19 3.54
N ASP A 33 -9.27 -1.71 3.99
CA ASP A 33 -10.26 -2.38 3.15
C ASP A 33 -11.55 -1.57 3.14
N GLY A 34 -12.19 -1.40 1.99
CA GLY A 34 -13.38 -0.57 1.92
C GLY A 34 -13.77 -0.16 0.52
N GLY A 35 -15.02 0.25 0.40
CA GLY A 35 -15.62 0.74 -0.84
C GLY A 35 -16.03 2.20 -0.72
N THR A 36 -16.95 2.64 -1.56
CA THR A 36 -17.30 4.05 -1.77
C THR A 36 -17.89 4.77 -0.56
N ASN A 37 -18.49 4.05 0.40
CA ASN A 37 -19.26 4.66 1.51
C ASN A 37 -18.66 4.42 2.91
N ALA A 38 -17.83 3.39 3.06
CA ALA A 38 -17.26 3.02 4.34
C ALA A 38 -15.97 2.23 4.10
N PHE A 39 -15.08 2.28 5.08
CA PHE A 39 -13.85 1.50 5.08
C PHE A 39 -13.54 0.99 6.49
N THR A 40 -12.67 0.02 6.52
CA THR A 40 -12.20 -0.67 7.71
C THR A 40 -10.69 -0.50 7.76
N VAL A 41 -10.20 -0.02 8.89
CA VAL A 41 -8.78 0.01 9.21
C VAL A 41 -8.46 -1.13 10.15
N THR A 42 -7.53 -1.98 9.77
CA THR A 42 -7.01 -3.03 10.64
C THR A 42 -5.53 -2.83 10.90
N LEU A 43 -5.16 -2.64 12.16
CA LEU A 43 -3.79 -2.56 12.63
C LEU A 43 -3.44 -3.85 13.38
N THR A 44 -2.34 -4.49 12.99
CA THR A 44 -1.83 -5.70 13.62
C THR A 44 -0.39 -5.49 14.08
N SER A 45 -0.13 -5.68 15.37
CA SER A 45 1.25 -5.72 15.89
C SER A 45 1.87 -7.08 15.58
N GLN A 46 3.04 -7.08 14.94
CA GLN A 46 3.70 -8.32 14.52
C GLN A 46 4.25 -9.11 15.72
N ALA A 47 4.75 -8.43 16.74
CA ALA A 47 5.35 -9.05 17.92
C ALA A 47 4.27 -9.62 18.87
N SER A 48 3.27 -8.80 19.21
CA SER A 48 2.26 -9.18 20.19
C SER A 48 1.04 -9.89 19.59
N ARG A 49 0.92 -9.89 18.26
CA ARG A 49 -0.25 -10.40 17.50
C ARG A 49 -1.57 -9.71 17.86
N PHE A 50 -1.55 -8.62 18.61
CA PHE A 50 -2.75 -7.84 18.87
C PHE A 50 -3.25 -7.21 17.57
N VAL A 51 -4.56 -7.33 17.39
CA VAL A 51 -5.30 -6.77 16.26
C VAL A 51 -6.27 -5.72 16.79
N ARG A 52 -6.36 -4.60 16.08
CA ARG A 52 -7.36 -3.57 16.28
C ARG A 52 -8.00 -3.22 14.95
N THR A 53 -9.32 -3.17 14.95
CA THR A 53 -10.12 -2.89 13.77
C THR A 53 -11.04 -1.72 14.05
N ILE A 54 -11.06 -0.77 13.13
CA ILE A 54 -11.90 0.43 13.19
C ILE A 54 -12.74 0.43 11.92
N HIS A 55 -14.04 0.66 12.07
CA HIS A 55 -14.95 0.84 10.95
C HIS A 55 -15.34 2.31 10.87
N GLU A 56 -15.05 2.93 9.74
CA GLU A 56 -15.30 4.34 9.50
C GLU A 56 -16.25 4.51 8.31
N PHE A 57 -17.18 5.45 8.46
CA PHE A 57 -18.03 5.89 7.35
C PHE A 57 -17.35 7.06 6.65
N ARG A 58 -17.37 7.05 5.32
CA ARG A 58 -16.87 8.18 4.54
C ARG A 58 -17.87 9.32 4.67
N ASP A 59 -17.41 10.47 5.15
CA ASP A 59 -18.28 11.65 5.23
C ASP A 59 -18.49 12.22 3.82
N ASN A 60 -19.60 11.82 3.20
CA ASN A 60 -19.99 12.27 1.87
C ASN A 60 -20.46 13.74 1.85
N ARG A 61 -20.48 14.47 2.98
CA ARG A 61 -20.95 15.86 3.03
C ARG A 61 -20.07 16.85 2.25
N GLY A 62 -18.86 16.47 1.84
CA GLY A 62 -18.02 17.23 0.90
C GLY A 62 -18.27 16.95 -0.58
N SER A 63 -19.15 15.99 -0.95
CA SER A 63 -19.28 15.48 -2.32
C SER A 63 -20.22 16.29 -3.24
N VAL A 64 -20.60 17.52 -2.87
CA VAL A 64 -21.57 18.34 -3.63
C VAL A 64 -21.01 18.88 -4.96
N SER A 65 -19.75 18.59 -5.32
CA SER A 65 -19.26 18.79 -6.69
C SER A 65 -18.10 17.87 -6.99
N GLY A 66 -18.38 16.67 -7.52
CA GLY A 66 -17.59 15.94 -8.53
C GLY A 66 -16.07 15.78 -8.36
N SER A 67 -15.51 16.14 -7.21
CA SER A 67 -14.09 16.16 -6.92
C SER A 67 -13.92 15.29 -5.69
N HIS A 68 -13.55 14.03 -5.91
CA HIS A 68 -12.88 13.23 -4.89
C HIS A 68 -11.60 13.98 -4.50
N ARG A 69 -11.71 14.95 -3.59
CA ARG A 69 -10.57 15.70 -3.08
C ARG A 69 -9.82 14.78 -2.14
N VAL A 70 -8.85 14.07 -2.71
CA VAL A 70 -7.68 13.51 -2.02
C VAL A 70 -7.22 14.54 -0.98
N TRP A 71 -7.16 14.17 0.29
CA TRP A 71 -6.65 15.06 1.34
C TRP A 71 -5.27 15.60 0.92
N ASP A 72 -5.14 16.92 0.85
CA ASP A 72 -3.96 17.60 0.29
C ASP A 72 -2.93 18.01 1.34
N GLY A 73 -3.21 17.73 2.62
CA GLY A 73 -2.33 18.08 3.73
C GLY A 73 -2.46 19.52 4.21
N HIS A 74 -3.30 20.36 3.58
CA HIS A 74 -3.46 21.76 3.98
C HIS A 74 -4.52 21.96 5.07
N GLU A 75 -5.54 21.12 5.07
CA GLU A 75 -6.54 21.06 6.14
C GLU A 75 -6.21 19.92 7.12
N PRO A 76 -6.75 19.89 8.34
CA PRO A 76 -6.66 18.71 9.21
C PRO A 76 -7.19 17.46 8.49
N PRO A 77 -6.55 16.29 8.64
CA PRO A 77 -7.00 15.08 7.97
C PRO A 77 -8.38 14.65 8.47
N PRO A 78 -9.30 14.23 7.59
CA PRO A 78 -10.61 13.72 8.01
C PRO A 78 -10.52 12.48 8.92
N TYR A 79 -9.44 11.70 8.83
CA TYR A 79 -9.22 10.51 9.65
C TYR A 79 -7.97 10.65 10.53
N ARG A 80 -8.18 10.98 11.82
CA ARG A 80 -7.10 11.25 12.79
C ARG A 80 -6.18 10.08 13.10
N LEU A 81 -6.61 8.84 12.84
CA LEU A 81 -5.79 7.63 13.09
C LEU A 81 -4.40 7.70 12.44
N PHE A 82 -4.27 8.41 11.32
CA PHE A 82 -3.02 8.55 10.58
C PHE A 82 -2.22 9.81 10.93
N GLU A 83 -2.71 10.67 11.82
CA GLU A 83 -1.96 11.83 12.34
C GLU A 83 -0.78 11.38 13.23
N SER A 84 -0.92 10.22 13.89
CA SER A 84 0.10 9.71 14.79
C SER A 84 1.31 9.18 14.02
N GLN A 85 2.33 10.02 13.91
CA GLN A 85 3.62 9.65 13.30
C GLN A 85 4.25 8.42 13.95
N SER A 86 4.01 8.20 15.24
CA SER A 86 4.54 7.04 15.96
C SER A 86 4.01 5.73 15.36
N MET A 87 2.72 5.64 15.03
CA MET A 87 2.15 4.47 14.37
C MET A 87 2.61 4.36 12.91
N VAL A 88 2.54 5.47 12.15
CA VAL A 88 2.92 5.50 10.72
C VAL A 88 4.37 5.07 10.51
N HIS A 89 5.29 5.51 11.37
CA HIS A 89 6.72 5.16 11.27
C HIS A 89 7.04 3.71 11.61
N ARG A 90 6.06 2.95 12.09
CA ARG A 90 6.20 1.54 12.47
C ARG A 90 5.56 0.59 11.46
N VAL A 91 4.85 1.11 10.45
CA VAL A 91 4.20 0.30 9.42
C VAL A 91 5.24 -0.32 8.49
N THR A 92 5.41 -1.63 8.57
CA THR A 92 6.32 -2.40 7.71
C THR A 92 5.61 -3.10 6.55
N MET A 93 4.30 -3.34 6.71
CA MET A 93 3.44 -3.92 5.69
C MET A 93 2.17 -3.08 5.57
N LEU A 94 1.79 -2.76 4.35
CA LEU A 94 0.62 -1.93 4.07
C LEU A 94 -0.19 -2.53 2.94
N THR A 95 -1.47 -2.76 3.20
CA THR A 95 -2.43 -3.25 2.20
C THR A 95 -3.55 -2.24 2.04
N PHE A 96 -3.85 -1.85 0.80
CA PHE A 96 -5.00 -1.00 0.48
C PHE A 96 -5.91 -1.64 -0.55
N ALA A 97 -7.21 -1.42 -0.41
CA ALA A 97 -8.13 -1.47 -1.53
C ALA A 97 -7.74 -0.41 -2.57
N ALA A 98 -7.75 -0.76 -3.84
CA ALA A 98 -7.30 0.10 -4.91
C ALA A 98 -8.15 1.38 -5.00
N ALA A 99 -9.47 1.25 -4.83
CA ALA A 99 -10.40 2.39 -4.72
C ALA A 99 -10.05 3.39 -3.60
N MET A 100 -9.29 2.97 -2.59
CA MET A 100 -8.86 3.82 -1.47
C MET A 100 -7.55 4.57 -1.72
N TRP A 101 -6.81 4.26 -2.80
CA TRP A 101 -5.51 4.88 -3.04
C TRP A 101 -5.57 6.40 -3.00
N ASN A 102 -6.50 6.96 -3.77
CA ASN A 102 -6.69 8.41 -3.83
C ASN A 102 -7.18 9.00 -2.51
N ASP A 103 -7.87 8.24 -1.67
CA ASP A 103 -8.32 8.80 -0.39
C ASP A 103 -7.15 8.91 0.60
N PHE A 104 -6.23 7.95 0.60
CA PHE A 104 -5.23 7.80 1.67
C PHE A 104 -3.80 8.21 1.31
N MET A 105 -3.49 8.44 0.03
CA MET A 105 -2.13 8.85 -0.37
C MET A 105 -1.64 10.14 0.30
N GLY A 106 -2.55 11.06 0.63
CA GLY A 106 -2.19 12.27 1.38
C GLY A 106 -1.76 12.02 2.83
N TYR A 107 -2.21 10.92 3.43
CA TYR A 107 -1.98 10.58 4.83
C TYR A 107 -0.62 9.96 5.09
N PHE A 108 0.04 9.49 4.03
CA PHE A 108 1.32 8.80 4.11
C PHE A 108 2.39 9.58 3.36
N PRO A 109 2.78 10.78 3.83
CA PRO A 109 3.84 11.55 3.18
C PRO A 109 5.16 10.77 3.18
N SER A 110 5.39 9.94 4.20
CA SER A 110 6.55 9.06 4.31
C SER A 110 6.23 7.83 5.16
N LEU A 111 6.67 6.67 4.69
CA LEU A 111 6.63 5.40 5.41
C LEU A 111 8.05 4.80 5.44
N PRO A 112 8.89 5.23 6.41
CA PRO A 112 10.33 5.02 6.36
C PRO A 112 10.75 3.55 6.45
N VAL A 113 9.94 2.72 7.10
CA VAL A 113 10.22 1.29 7.35
C VAL A 113 9.32 0.36 6.53
N LEU A 114 8.50 0.89 5.61
CA LEU A 114 7.62 0.05 4.80
C LEU A 114 8.44 -0.83 3.86
N VAL A 115 8.32 -2.14 4.03
CA VAL A 115 9.03 -3.15 3.24
C VAL A 115 8.10 -3.75 2.18
N GLN A 116 6.80 -3.88 2.48
CA GLN A 116 5.81 -4.46 1.59
C GLN A 116 4.59 -3.57 1.43
N LEU A 117 4.23 -3.30 0.17
CA LEU A 117 3.01 -2.61 -0.22
C LEU A 117 2.15 -3.56 -1.05
N SER A 118 0.87 -3.69 -0.72
CA SER A 118 -0.11 -4.47 -1.48
C SER A 118 -1.29 -3.58 -1.87
N ILE A 119 -1.63 -3.56 -3.15
CA ILE A 119 -2.79 -2.85 -3.69
C ILE A 119 -3.74 -3.90 -4.25
N VAL A 120 -4.96 -3.93 -3.72
CA VAL A 120 -5.96 -4.96 -4.01
C VAL A 120 -7.16 -4.31 -4.66
N SER A 121 -7.39 -4.59 -5.94
CA SER A 121 -8.57 -4.14 -6.68
C SER A 121 -9.72 -5.11 -6.47
N GLY A 122 -10.79 -4.61 -5.84
CA GLY A 122 -12.04 -5.28 -5.56
C GLY A 122 -12.79 -5.76 -6.81
N PRO A 123 -13.72 -6.72 -6.69
CA PRO A 123 -14.54 -7.17 -7.82
C PRO A 123 -15.46 -6.07 -8.38
N TYR A 124 -15.72 -5.03 -7.60
CA TYR A 124 -16.55 -3.88 -7.96
C TYR A 124 -15.73 -2.60 -8.24
N ASP A 125 -14.40 -2.68 -8.25
CA ASP A 125 -13.51 -1.56 -8.56
C ASP A 125 -13.34 -1.41 -10.08
N SER A 126 -14.45 -1.30 -10.82
CA SER A 126 -14.44 -1.12 -12.28
C SER A 126 -13.68 0.13 -12.73
N ASP A 127 -13.60 1.11 -11.83
CA ASP A 127 -13.15 2.47 -12.10
C ASP A 127 -11.70 2.70 -11.67
N PHE A 128 -11.05 1.74 -10.98
CA PHE A 128 -9.66 1.90 -10.61
C PHE A 128 -8.74 1.58 -11.79
N CYS A 129 -8.16 2.62 -12.39
CA CYS A 129 -7.08 2.50 -13.33
C CYS A 129 -5.75 2.90 -12.68
N MET A 130 -4.71 2.07 -12.84
CA MET A 130 -3.36 2.44 -12.38
C MET A 130 -2.81 3.68 -13.11
N SER A 131 -3.37 4.05 -14.26
CA SER A 131 -3.06 5.32 -14.93
C SER A 131 -3.49 6.55 -14.14
N ASP A 132 -4.50 6.40 -13.27
CA ASP A 132 -5.09 7.50 -12.51
C ASP A 132 -4.29 7.80 -11.22
N LEU A 133 -3.27 6.98 -10.95
CA LEU A 133 -2.31 7.19 -9.88
C LEU A 133 -1.50 8.44 -10.19
N ARG A 134 -1.83 9.51 -9.46
CA ARG A 134 -1.26 10.82 -9.65
C ARG A 134 0.26 10.83 -9.49
N THR A 135 0.99 11.13 -10.57
CA THR A 135 2.47 11.23 -10.55
C THR A 135 3.00 12.39 -9.69
N ASN A 136 2.15 13.35 -9.35
CA ASN A 136 2.46 14.48 -8.48
C ASN A 136 2.26 14.20 -6.98
N ARG A 137 1.77 13.02 -6.59
CA ARG A 137 1.66 12.58 -5.19
C ARG A 137 2.25 11.19 -5.06
N ARG A 138 3.49 11.12 -4.57
CA ARG A 138 4.29 9.89 -4.50
C ARG A 138 4.34 9.38 -3.08
N LEU A 139 4.22 8.07 -2.92
CA LEU A 139 4.42 7.43 -1.62
C LEU A 139 5.92 7.29 -1.38
N ARG A 140 6.46 7.92 -0.33
CA ARG A 140 7.89 7.81 -0.01
C ARG A 140 8.15 6.63 0.92
N CYS A 141 8.72 5.56 0.36
CA CYS A 141 8.99 4.30 1.05
C CYS A 141 10.45 3.86 0.81
N PRO A 142 11.43 4.44 1.53
CA PRO A 142 12.85 4.19 1.28
C PRO A 142 13.26 2.72 1.51
N ALA A 143 12.56 2.00 2.39
CA ALA A 143 12.81 0.59 2.71
C ALA A 143 12.05 -0.40 1.81
N LEU A 144 11.25 0.07 0.84
CA LEU A 144 10.36 -0.80 0.09
C LEU A 144 11.13 -1.82 -0.75
N ARG A 145 10.72 -3.09 -0.66
CA ARG A 145 11.30 -4.23 -1.39
C ARG A 145 10.27 -5.06 -2.14
N THR A 146 9.00 -4.98 -1.75
CA THR A 146 7.94 -5.75 -2.40
C THR A 146 6.73 -4.87 -2.68
N ILE A 147 6.27 -4.88 -3.93
CA ILE A 147 4.98 -4.34 -4.33
C ILE A 147 4.15 -5.50 -4.85
N SER A 148 2.93 -5.65 -4.34
CA SER A 148 1.98 -6.64 -4.82
C SER A 148 0.75 -5.95 -5.38
N LEU A 149 0.41 -6.28 -6.62
CA LEU A 149 -0.78 -5.81 -7.30
C LEU A 149 -1.70 -7.01 -7.45
N HIS A 150 -2.86 -6.95 -6.80
CA HIS A 150 -3.87 -8.01 -6.82
C HIS A 150 -5.14 -7.48 -7.47
N LYS A 151 -5.71 -8.25 -8.39
CA LYS A 151 -7.01 -7.93 -8.99
C LYS A 151 -7.95 -9.10 -8.79
N HIS A 152 -9.20 -8.83 -8.41
CA HIS A 152 -10.18 -9.91 -8.26
C HIS A 152 -10.63 -10.50 -9.60
N LEU A 153 -10.47 -9.78 -10.72
CA LEU A 153 -10.84 -10.22 -12.06
C LEU A 153 -9.63 -10.17 -13.01
N ARG A 154 -9.49 -11.21 -13.85
CA ARG A 154 -8.47 -11.24 -14.89
C ARG A 154 -8.74 -10.14 -15.91
N ARG A 155 -7.94 -9.07 -15.84
CA ARG A 155 -7.90 -8.01 -16.85
C ARG A 155 -6.48 -7.90 -17.36
N ALA A 156 -6.36 -7.64 -18.66
CA ALA A 156 -5.12 -7.21 -19.25
C ALA A 156 -4.79 -5.80 -18.77
N GLU A 157 -3.57 -5.59 -18.28
CA GLU A 157 -3.01 -4.27 -18.04
C GLU A 157 -1.74 -4.11 -18.88
N GLU A 158 -1.56 -2.93 -19.46
CA GLU A 158 -0.34 -2.65 -20.19
C GLU A 158 0.85 -2.60 -19.25
N THR A 159 1.92 -3.28 -19.62
CA THR A 159 3.20 -3.28 -18.91
C THR A 159 3.75 -1.85 -18.75
N SER A 160 3.47 -0.98 -19.71
CA SER A 160 3.83 0.45 -19.70
C SER A 160 3.23 1.20 -18.52
N VAL A 161 1.97 0.92 -18.17
CA VAL A 161 1.22 1.56 -17.09
C VAL A 161 1.79 1.10 -15.74
N VAL A 162 1.98 -0.21 -15.57
CA VAL A 162 2.51 -0.79 -14.33
C VAL A 162 3.95 -0.31 -14.09
N SER A 163 4.80 -0.33 -15.13
CA SER A 163 6.18 0.16 -15.03
C SER A 163 6.23 1.64 -14.66
N ARG A 164 5.40 2.48 -15.29
CA ARG A 164 5.32 3.91 -14.97
C ARG A 164 4.89 4.15 -13.52
N PHE A 165 3.93 3.38 -13.02
CA PHE A 165 3.53 3.45 -11.63
C PHE A 165 4.69 3.09 -10.69
N ILE A 166 5.42 2.01 -10.93
CA ILE A 166 6.54 1.61 -10.08
C ILE A 166 7.66 2.66 -10.11
N ALA A 167 7.93 3.24 -11.27
CA ALA A 167 8.99 4.23 -11.45
C ALA A 167 8.65 5.61 -10.84
N HIS A 168 7.36 5.98 -10.79
CA HIS A 168 6.98 7.36 -10.48
C HIS A 168 5.90 7.50 -9.41
N GLY A 169 5.12 6.48 -9.12
CA GLY A 169 4.11 6.47 -8.05
C GLY A 169 4.71 6.24 -6.65
N VAL A 170 5.89 5.64 -6.59
CA VAL A 170 6.57 5.30 -5.33
C VAL A 170 8.02 5.78 -5.36
N GLU A 171 8.43 6.55 -4.36
CA GLU A 171 9.82 6.95 -4.15
C GLU A 171 10.49 5.99 -3.17
N ARG A 172 11.55 5.30 -3.62
CA ARG A 172 12.30 4.32 -2.82
C ARG A 172 13.81 4.52 -2.97
N LYS A 173 14.59 3.98 -2.04
CA LYS A 173 16.04 3.88 -2.25
C LYS A 173 16.34 2.88 -3.38
N PRO A 174 17.43 3.11 -4.14
CA PRO A 174 17.93 2.13 -5.10
C PRO A 174 18.14 0.76 -4.46
N GLY A 175 17.99 -0.29 -5.25
CA GLY A 175 18.13 -1.69 -4.81
C GLY A 175 17.08 -2.60 -5.45
N PRO A 176 17.16 -3.91 -5.16
CA PRO A 176 16.26 -4.90 -5.73
C PRO A 176 14.83 -4.63 -5.28
N LEU A 177 13.91 -4.71 -6.23
CA LEU A 177 12.47 -4.62 -6.00
C LEU A 177 11.80 -5.86 -6.60
N THR A 178 10.90 -6.47 -5.84
CA THR A 178 10.03 -7.53 -6.34
C THR A 178 8.63 -6.99 -6.58
N VAL A 179 8.14 -7.17 -7.79
CA VAL A 179 6.77 -6.83 -8.20
C VAL A 179 6.01 -8.12 -8.38
N CYS A 180 5.05 -8.36 -7.51
CA CYS A 180 4.16 -9.51 -7.58
C CYS A 180 2.84 -9.06 -8.19
N ILE A 181 2.40 -9.77 -9.21
CA ILE A 181 1.17 -9.47 -9.94
C ILE A 181 0.32 -10.73 -9.86
N THR A 182 -0.89 -10.62 -9.33
CA THR A 182 -1.78 -11.78 -9.16
C THR A 182 -3.11 -11.53 -9.83
N SER A 183 -3.53 -12.49 -10.66
CA SER A 183 -4.74 -12.43 -11.48
C SER A 183 -4.72 -11.29 -12.51
N PHE A 184 -3.55 -10.92 -13.04
CA PHE A 184 -3.41 -10.04 -14.20
C PHE A 184 -2.91 -10.81 -15.41
N GLN A 185 -3.21 -10.28 -16.58
CA GLN A 185 -2.41 -10.51 -17.78
C GLN A 185 -1.61 -9.23 -18.04
N LEU A 186 -0.29 -9.34 -18.15
CA LEU A 186 0.55 -8.22 -18.59
C LEU A 186 0.63 -8.23 -20.11
N GLU A 187 0.27 -7.12 -20.72
CA GLU A 187 0.41 -6.93 -22.17
C GLU A 187 1.62 -6.04 -22.50
N GLY A 188 2.36 -6.42 -23.54
CA GLY A 188 3.52 -5.68 -24.02
C GLY A 188 4.86 -6.13 -23.45
N PRO A 189 5.95 -5.42 -23.81
CA PRO A 189 7.32 -5.84 -23.52
C PRO A 189 7.67 -5.68 -22.03
N LEU A 190 8.22 -6.74 -21.44
CA LEU A 190 8.65 -6.73 -20.03
C LEU A 190 9.90 -5.88 -19.81
N GLU A 191 10.67 -5.58 -20.85
CA GLU A 191 11.88 -4.74 -20.85
C GLU A 191 11.59 -3.32 -20.34
N LEU A 192 10.32 -2.90 -20.32
CA LEU A 192 9.88 -1.61 -19.80
C LEU A 192 10.12 -1.45 -18.29
N PHE A 193 10.25 -2.53 -17.51
CA PHE A 193 10.66 -2.41 -16.11
C PHE A 193 12.17 -2.09 -16.00
N ALA A 194 12.59 -1.42 -14.93
CA ALA A 194 14.01 -1.18 -14.66
C ALA A 194 14.74 -2.49 -14.31
N ARG A 195 16.04 -2.59 -14.62
CA ARG A 195 16.85 -3.82 -14.55
C ARG A 195 16.87 -4.48 -13.17
N GLU A 196 16.78 -3.67 -12.13
CA GLU A 196 16.72 -4.06 -10.72
C GLU A 196 15.34 -4.55 -10.25
N ILE A 197 14.36 -4.65 -11.14
CA ILE A 197 13.00 -5.09 -10.85
C ILE A 197 12.81 -6.53 -11.29
N ARG A 198 12.51 -7.40 -10.32
CA ARG A 198 12.01 -8.76 -10.50
C ARG A 198 10.49 -8.71 -10.65
N VAL A 199 9.94 -9.44 -11.60
CA VAL A 199 8.49 -9.50 -11.82
C VAL A 199 8.00 -10.94 -11.73
N LEU A 200 7.00 -11.16 -10.87
CA LEU A 200 6.28 -12.43 -10.75
C LEU A 200 4.83 -12.22 -11.17
N VAL A 201 4.31 -13.12 -12.00
CA VAL A 201 2.90 -13.19 -12.38
C VAL A 201 2.34 -14.52 -11.88
N ASP A 202 1.33 -14.47 -11.01
CA ASP A 202 0.72 -15.66 -10.37
C ASP A 202 1.75 -16.60 -9.73
N GLY A 203 2.80 -16.02 -9.14
CA GLY A 203 3.90 -16.75 -8.50
C GLY A 203 4.98 -17.26 -9.45
N VAL A 204 4.80 -17.12 -10.76
CA VAL A 204 5.79 -17.48 -11.78
C VAL A 204 6.69 -16.28 -12.07
N VAL A 205 8.01 -16.48 -12.01
CA VAL A 205 8.98 -15.44 -12.40
C VAL A 205 8.92 -15.26 -13.92
N VAL A 206 8.45 -14.09 -14.36
CA VAL A 206 8.40 -13.74 -15.79
C VAL A 206 9.54 -12.80 -16.18
N ARG A 207 10.19 -12.19 -15.19
CA ARG A 207 11.40 -11.37 -15.35
C ARG A 207 12.25 -11.46 -14.08
N GLU A 208 13.53 -11.78 -14.26
CA GLU A 208 14.52 -11.79 -13.18
C GLU A 208 15.29 -10.46 -13.15
N THR A 209 15.89 -10.12 -12.01
CA THR A 209 16.82 -8.98 -11.96
C THR A 209 18.09 -9.29 -12.73
N GLU A 210 18.58 -8.34 -13.51
CA GLU A 210 19.96 -8.39 -14.01
C GLU A 210 20.90 -8.10 -12.82
N GLN A 211 21.33 -9.13 -12.09
CA GLN A 211 22.47 -8.98 -11.20
C GLN A 211 23.70 -8.63 -12.04
N PRO A 212 24.54 -7.67 -11.61
CA PRO A 212 25.88 -7.60 -12.19
C PRO A 212 26.52 -8.98 -12.00
N PRO A 213 27.23 -9.52 -13.01
CA PRO A 213 27.88 -10.81 -12.88
C PRO A 213 28.69 -10.79 -11.59
N GLU A 214 28.44 -11.76 -10.71
CA GLU A 214 29.35 -12.02 -9.59
C GLU A 214 30.73 -12.11 -10.23
N SER A 215 31.64 -11.25 -9.77
CA SER A 215 33.02 -11.35 -10.20
C SER A 215 33.45 -12.72 -9.74
N ASP A 216 33.56 -13.65 -10.69
CA ASP A 216 34.23 -14.91 -10.48
C ASP A 216 35.51 -14.57 -9.74
N SER A 217 35.63 -15.09 -8.53
CA SER A 217 36.84 -15.04 -7.74
C SER A 217 37.86 -15.96 -8.42
N ALA A 218 38.24 -15.63 -9.64
CA ALA A 218 39.45 -16.10 -10.29
C ALA A 218 40.61 -15.35 -9.62
N SER A 219 41.00 -15.83 -8.46
CA SER A 219 42.36 -15.65 -7.95
C SER A 219 42.89 -17.03 -7.62
N SER A 220 43.27 -17.70 -8.71
CA SER A 220 44.35 -18.66 -8.74
C SER A 220 45.64 -18.02 -8.19
N VAL A 221 46.13 -18.51 -7.06
CA VAL A 221 47.56 -18.80 -6.80
C VAL A 221 47.63 -20.03 -5.91
#